data_AF-A0A2D0J4J6-F1
#
_entry.id   AF-A0A2D0J4J6-F1
#
_cell.length_a   1.000
_cell.length_b   1.000
_cell.length_c   1.000
_cell.angle_alpha   90.00
_cell.angle_beta   90.00
_cell.angle_gamma   90.00
#
_symmetry.space_group_name_H-M   'P 1'
#
loop_
_entity.id
_entity.type
_entity.pdbx_description
1 polymer ?
#
loop_
_entity_poly.entity_id
_entity_poly.type
_entity_poly.pdbx_seq_one_letter_code
_entity_poly.pdbx_strand_id
1 'polypeptide(L)'
;MNIQLILEYLIENKINRNRAQKIDNVTNITSPKLQFSIESGQSTLPATNSMVRELLYNEQQPTINQILLPLLHQSGNENRWLLWITPNRKLSRQWLINSGLPLSKIIQLNQILPIASPNAMEKALASGNYSVVLGWLPELSEI
;
A
#
# COMPACT_ATOMS: atom_id res chain seq x y z
N MET A 1 -27.76 -14.28 16.24
CA MET A 1 -27.28 -13.93 14.89
C MET A 1 -26.69 -15.20 14.28
N ASN A 2 -27.42 -15.85 13.39
CA ASN A 2 -27.11 -17.22 12.97
C ASN A 2 -26.06 -17.22 11.85
N ILE A 3 -24.82 -17.60 12.21
CA ILE A 3 -23.65 -17.58 11.31
C ILE A 3 -23.86 -18.52 10.11
N GLN A 4 -24.72 -19.54 10.24
CA GLN A 4 -25.09 -20.46 9.16
C GLN A 4 -25.71 -19.71 7.96
N LEU A 5 -26.59 -18.73 8.22
CA LEU A 5 -27.28 -17.97 7.16
C LEU A 5 -26.33 -17.01 6.42
N ILE A 6 -25.32 -16.49 7.12
CA ILE A 6 -24.31 -15.60 6.54
C ILE A 6 -23.38 -16.39 5.61
N LEU A 7 -23.03 -17.62 5.97
CA LEU A 7 -22.18 -18.48 5.14
C LEU A 7 -22.92 -18.96 3.90
N GLU A 8 -24.19 -19.35 3.98
CA GLU A 8 -24.97 -19.72 2.80
C GLU A 8 -25.14 -18.55 1.81
N TYR A 9 -25.41 -17.35 2.31
CA TYR A 9 -25.51 -16.14 1.47
C TYR A 9 -24.20 -15.83 0.73
N LEU A 10 -23.04 -16.01 1.39
CA LEU A 10 -21.74 -15.78 0.77
C LEU A 10 -21.38 -16.86 -0.27
N ILE A 11 -21.81 -18.11 -0.04
CA ILE A 11 -21.60 -19.22 -0.96
C ILE A 11 -22.43 -19.03 -2.24
N GLU A 12 -23.73 -18.71 -2.12
CA GLU A 12 -24.59 -18.47 -3.29
C GLU A 12 -24.10 -17.30 -4.15
N ASN A 13 -23.66 -16.20 -3.52
CA ASN A 13 -23.13 -15.04 -4.23
C ASN A 13 -21.80 -15.30 -4.93
N LYS A 14 -20.99 -16.25 -4.43
CA LYS A 14 -19.74 -16.66 -5.09
C LYS A 14 -20.03 -17.58 -6.27
N ILE A 15 -21.02 -18.47 -6.17
CA ILE A 15 -21.40 -19.39 -7.25
C ILE A 15 -22.06 -18.63 -8.41
N ASN A 16 -22.98 -17.70 -8.14
CA ASN A 16 -23.65 -16.93 -9.19
C ASN A 16 -22.68 -16.03 -9.98
N ARG A 17 -21.69 -15.43 -9.33
CA ARG A 17 -20.64 -14.66 -10.04
C ARG A 17 -19.81 -15.51 -10.99
N ASN A 18 -19.60 -16.80 -10.69
CA ASN A 18 -18.84 -17.71 -11.55
C ASN A 18 -19.65 -18.23 -12.74
N ARG A 19 -21.00 -18.27 -12.67
CA ARG A 19 -21.84 -18.69 -13.80
C ARG A 19 -21.99 -17.61 -14.87
N ALA A 20 -21.84 -16.33 -14.50
CA ALA A 20 -21.98 -15.20 -15.42
C ALA A 20 -20.75 -14.95 -16.32
N GLN A 21 -19.68 -15.73 -16.21
CA GLN A 21 -18.43 -15.54 -16.99
C GLN A 21 -18.14 -16.65 -18.02
N LYS A 22 -19.18 -17.34 -18.50
CA LYS A 22 -19.15 -18.28 -19.64
C LYS A 22 -20.30 -17.83 -20.54
N ILE A 23 -20.15 -17.31 -21.77
CA ILE A 23 -19.69 -17.89 -23.06
C ILE A 23 -19.34 -16.66 -23.96
N ASP A 24 -18.27 -16.56 -24.76
CA ASP A 24 -18.03 -17.11 -26.12
C ASP A 24 -16.51 -17.01 -26.42
N ASN A 25 -15.82 -18.04 -26.94
CA ASN A 25 -15.62 -18.22 -28.38
C ASN A 25 -15.07 -19.63 -28.67
N VAL A 26 -15.66 -20.31 -29.66
CA VAL A 26 -15.17 -21.58 -30.25
C VAL A 26 -14.43 -21.25 -31.55
N THR A 27 -13.14 -21.55 -31.66
CA THR A 27 -12.54 -22.41 -32.71
C THR A 27 -11.00 -22.49 -32.63
N ASN A 28 -10.50 -23.72 -32.78
CA ASN A 28 -9.24 -24.15 -33.38
C ASN A 28 -8.01 -24.47 -32.49
N ILE A 29 -7.90 -25.78 -32.24
CA ILE A 29 -6.73 -26.66 -32.17
C ILE A 29 -5.33 -26.08 -32.49
N THR A 30 -4.40 -26.14 -31.52
CA THR A 30 -3.04 -26.75 -31.57
C THR A 30 -2.27 -26.39 -30.29
N SER A 31 -1.68 -27.41 -29.63
CA SER A 31 -1.00 -27.39 -28.33
C SER A 31 0.32 -26.57 -28.29
N PRO A 32 0.85 -26.25 -27.08
CA PRO A 32 1.45 -24.95 -26.79
C PRO A 32 2.99 -24.93 -26.89
N LYS A 33 3.53 -23.77 -27.31
CA LYS A 33 4.90 -23.37 -27.01
C LYS A 33 4.83 -22.09 -26.18
N LEU A 34 5.17 -22.19 -24.89
CA LEU A 34 5.29 -21.06 -23.97
C LEU A 34 6.35 -20.09 -24.50
N GLN A 35 5.91 -18.98 -25.08
CA GLN A 35 6.69 -17.78 -25.29
C GLN A 35 5.87 -16.62 -24.75
N PHE A 36 6.20 -16.19 -23.54
CA PHE A 36 5.68 -14.94 -22.98
C PHE A 36 6.29 -13.79 -23.79
N SER A 37 5.52 -13.27 -24.75
CA SER A 37 5.83 -12.01 -25.43
C SER A 37 5.11 -10.89 -24.69
N ILE A 38 5.88 -9.98 -24.09
CA ILE A 38 5.34 -8.75 -23.52
C ILE A 38 5.02 -7.83 -24.69
N GLU A 39 3.76 -7.79 -25.08
CA GLU A 39 3.25 -6.83 -26.05
C GLU A 39 2.95 -5.52 -25.32
N SER A 40 3.78 -4.50 -25.59
CA SER A 40 3.68 -3.17 -25.00
C SER A 40 2.56 -2.39 -25.69
N GLY A 41 1.35 -2.49 -25.14
CA GLY A 41 0.31 -1.49 -25.36
C GLY A 41 0.76 -0.16 -24.75
N GLN A 42 1.22 0.77 -25.60
CA GLN A 42 1.56 2.13 -25.18
C GLN A 42 0.29 2.85 -24.72
N SER A 43 0.04 2.80 -23.41
CA SER A 43 -0.74 3.82 -22.71
C SER A 43 0.23 4.93 -22.32
N THR A 44 0.06 6.12 -22.90
CA THR A 44 0.84 7.32 -22.58
C THR A 44 0.42 7.87 -21.22
N LEU A 45 0.56 7.07 -20.17
CA LEU A 45 0.53 7.57 -18.80
C LEU A 45 1.97 7.95 -18.47
N PRO A 46 2.24 9.17 -17.95
CA PRO A 46 3.57 9.52 -17.48
C PRO A 46 3.96 8.44 -16.47
N ALA A 47 5.10 7.78 -16.70
CA ALA A 47 5.61 6.77 -15.79
C ALA A 47 5.67 7.38 -14.39
N THR A 48 4.68 7.07 -13.56
CA THR A 48 4.64 7.54 -12.18
C THR A 48 5.77 6.80 -11.50
N ASN A 49 6.87 7.51 -11.19
CA ASN A 49 7.98 6.99 -10.39
C ASN A 49 7.51 6.73 -8.95
N SER A 50 6.61 5.76 -8.77
CA SER A 50 6.25 5.22 -7.46
C SER A 50 7.33 4.24 -7.08
N MET A 51 8.08 4.53 -6.02
CA MET A 51 9.15 3.68 -5.55
C MET A 51 8.96 3.36 -4.08
N VAL A 52 9.06 2.08 -3.74
CA VAL A 52 9.09 1.64 -2.35
C VAL A 52 10.54 1.68 -1.88
N ARG A 53 10.73 2.13 -0.63
CA ARG A 53 12.03 2.18 0.05
C ARG A 53 11.87 1.48 1.38
N GLU A 54 12.78 0.57 1.67
CA GLU A 54 12.94 0.02 3.00
C GLU A 54 14.12 0.69 3.68
N LEU A 55 13.97 1.01 4.96
CA LEU A 55 14.97 1.70 5.76
C LEU A 55 15.16 0.92 7.07
N LEU A 56 16.27 0.21 7.18
CA LEU A 56 16.66 -0.48 8.40
C LEU A 56 17.55 0.47 9.21
N TYR A 57 17.21 0.67 10.48
CA TYR A 57 18.00 1.51 11.36
C TYR A 57 18.09 0.91 12.76
N ASN A 58 19.20 1.21 13.44
CA ASN A 58 19.38 0.91 14.85
C ASN A 58 18.93 2.14 15.66
N GLU A 59 18.00 1.96 16.59
CA GLU A 59 17.51 3.02 17.51
C GLU A 59 18.65 3.74 18.26
N GLN A 60 19.79 3.07 18.44
CA GLN A 60 20.97 3.63 19.11
C GLN A 60 21.75 4.63 18.22
N GLN A 61 21.46 4.69 16.92
CA GLN A 61 22.11 5.57 15.96
C GLN A 61 21.06 6.35 15.15
N PRO A 62 20.83 7.65 15.45
CA PRO A 62 19.79 8.45 14.80
C PRO A 62 20.15 8.92 13.37
N THR A 63 21.13 8.27 12.71
CA THR A 63 21.56 8.59 11.34
C THR A 63 20.42 8.48 10.33
N ILE A 64 19.41 7.66 10.62
CA ILE A 64 18.24 7.51 9.76
C ILE A 64 17.52 8.83 9.47
N ASN A 65 17.49 9.75 10.44
CA ASN A 65 16.82 11.04 10.27
C ASN A 65 17.51 11.92 9.22
N GLN A 66 18.82 11.74 9.00
CA GLN A 66 19.57 12.47 7.98
C GLN A 66 19.16 12.07 6.56
N ILE A 67 18.64 10.85 6.39
CA ILE A 67 18.13 10.35 5.10
C ILE A 67 16.62 10.60 5.01
N LEU A 68 15.88 10.29 6.07
CA LEU A 68 14.42 10.36 6.09
C LEU A 68 13.90 11.80 5.96
N LEU A 69 14.49 12.75 6.70
CA LEU A 69 13.96 14.13 6.73
C LEU A 69 14.04 14.82 5.36
N PRO A 70 15.16 14.80 4.63
CA PRO A 70 15.21 15.40 3.29
C PRO A 70 14.18 14.81 2.33
N LEU A 71 13.93 13.50 2.39
CA LEU A 71 12.91 12.84 1.56
C LEU A 71 11.50 13.31 1.89
N LEU A 72 11.21 13.47 3.18
CA LEU A 72 9.91 13.98 3.64
C LEU A 72 9.73 15.45 3.30
N HIS A 73 10.79 16.26 3.37
CA HIS A 73 10.76 17.65 2.94
C HIS A 73 10.47 17.76 1.45
N GLN A 74 11.16 16.99 0.62
CA GLN A 74 10.92 16.95 -0.81
C GLN A 74 9.46 16.57 -1.12
N SER A 75 8.94 15.55 -0.44
CA SER A 75 7.57 15.08 -0.63
C SER A 75 6.51 16.01 -0.03
N GLY A 76 6.87 16.81 0.97
CA GLY A 76 6.00 17.79 1.61
C GLY A 76 5.65 18.97 0.72
N ASN A 77 6.46 19.24 -0.30
CA ASN A 77 6.20 20.26 -1.33
C ASN A 77 5.15 19.83 -2.36
N GLU A 78 4.83 18.54 -2.46
CA GLU A 78 3.79 18.05 -3.38
C GLU A 78 2.39 18.31 -2.84
N ASN A 79 1.37 18.48 -3.68
CA ASN A 79 -0.03 18.69 -3.25
C ASN A 79 -0.74 17.42 -2.77
N ARG A 80 -0.03 16.59 -2.00
CA ARG A 80 -0.51 15.33 -1.43
C ARG A 80 -0.11 15.22 0.03
N TRP A 81 -0.79 14.33 0.75
CA TRP A 81 -0.58 14.11 2.18
C TRP A 81 0.64 13.23 2.46
N LEU A 82 1.22 13.39 3.64
CA LEU A 82 2.20 12.46 4.21
C LEU A 82 1.49 11.62 5.29
N LEU A 83 1.46 10.31 5.12
CA LEU A 83 0.82 9.39 6.07
C LEU A 83 1.87 8.68 6.94
N TRP A 84 1.67 8.73 8.25
CA TRP A 84 2.38 7.89 9.22
C TRP A 84 1.44 6.82 9.77
N ILE A 85 1.77 5.57 9.54
CA ILE A 85 1.10 4.41 10.13
C ILE A 85 1.95 3.91 11.29
N THR A 86 1.57 4.23 12.53
CA THR A 86 2.35 3.96 13.75
C THR A 86 1.52 3.12 14.72
N PRO A 87 1.50 1.78 14.59
CA PRO A 87 0.69 0.90 15.44
C PRO A 87 0.96 1.17 16.92
N ASN A 88 -0.07 1.57 17.67
CA ASN A 88 -0.02 1.81 19.12
C ASN A 88 1.01 2.86 19.59
N ARG A 89 1.57 3.68 18.68
CA ARG A 89 2.53 4.74 19.01
C ARG A 89 2.03 6.09 18.55
N LYS A 90 2.31 7.13 19.34
CA LYS A 90 2.03 8.53 18.97
C LYS A 90 3.23 9.13 18.26
N LEU A 91 2.98 9.90 17.22
CA LEU A 91 4.00 10.66 16.51
C LEU A 91 4.29 11.91 17.34
N SER A 92 5.57 12.15 17.63
CA SER A 92 5.96 13.31 18.43
C SER A 92 5.69 14.60 17.64
N ARG A 93 4.71 15.38 18.08
CA ARG A 93 4.43 16.70 17.49
C ARG A 93 5.62 17.64 17.59
N GLN A 94 6.34 17.61 18.71
CA GLN A 94 7.54 18.43 18.88
C GLN A 94 8.64 18.05 17.87
N TRP A 95 8.82 16.75 17.61
CA TRP A 95 9.77 16.29 16.60
C TRP A 95 9.38 16.81 15.22
N LEU A 96 8.10 16.72 14.83
CA LEU A 96 7.63 17.26 13.55
C LEU A 96 7.93 18.75 13.37
N ILE A 97 7.67 19.55 14.42
CA ILE A 97 7.96 20.99 14.44
C ILE A 97 9.47 21.23 14.27
N ASN A 98 10.29 20.55 15.08
CA ASN A 98 11.74 20.71 15.05
C ASN A 98 12.37 20.24 13.74
N SER A 99 11.74 19.26 13.07
CA SER A 99 12.16 18.75 11.77
C SER A 99 11.77 19.68 10.62
N GLY A 100 10.95 20.71 10.84
CA GLY A 100 10.47 21.65 9.82
C GLY A 100 9.42 21.06 8.87
N LEU A 101 8.79 19.93 9.23
CA LEU A 101 7.81 19.28 8.35
C LEU A 101 6.47 20.04 8.36
N PRO A 102 5.72 20.05 7.24
CA PRO A 102 4.46 20.78 7.15
C PRO A 102 3.36 20.08 7.94
N LEU A 103 3.18 20.43 9.22
CA LEU A 103 2.19 19.80 10.13
C LEU A 103 0.76 19.77 9.57
N SER A 104 0.40 20.74 8.74
CA SER A 104 -0.92 20.81 8.09
C SER A 104 -1.14 19.74 7.02
N LYS A 105 -0.10 19.00 6.61
CA LYS A 105 -0.12 17.98 5.55
C LYS A 105 0.23 16.59 6.06
N ILE A 106 0.22 16.41 7.38
CA ILE A 106 0.57 15.16 8.04
C ILE A 106 -0.69 14.49 8.57
N ILE A 107 -0.89 13.23 8.18
CA ILE A 107 -1.94 12.37 8.72
C ILE A 107 -1.26 11.26 9.52
N GLN A 108 -1.82 10.96 10.70
CA GLN A 108 -1.37 9.85 11.52
C GLN A 108 -2.48 8.82 11.67
N LEU A 109 -2.14 7.56 11.41
CA LEU A 109 -2.96 6.39 11.72
C LEU A 109 -2.25 5.56 12.80
N ASN A 110 -2.76 5.63 14.03
CA ASN A 110 -2.15 4.96 15.19
C ASN A 110 -3.02 3.87 15.83
N GLN A 111 -4.33 3.88 15.59
CA GLN A 111 -5.28 2.87 16.03
C GLN A 111 -5.40 1.77 14.96
N ILE A 112 -4.32 1.01 14.77
CA ILE A 112 -4.25 -0.09 13.82
C ILE A 112 -3.45 -1.25 14.40
N LEU A 113 -3.90 -2.48 14.14
CA LEU A 113 -3.14 -3.68 14.49
C LEU A 113 -1.87 -3.74 13.63
N PRO A 114 -0.70 -4.08 14.18
CA PRO A 114 0.54 -4.15 13.41
C PRO A 114 0.42 -4.98 12.13
N ILE A 115 -0.26 -6.13 12.20
CA ILE A 115 -0.51 -7.04 11.07
C ILE A 115 -1.38 -6.43 9.96
N ALA A 116 -2.18 -5.41 10.28
CA ALA A 116 -3.03 -4.73 9.31
C ALA A 116 -2.34 -3.53 8.62
N SER A 117 -1.17 -3.11 9.12
CA SER A 117 -0.42 -1.96 8.57
C SER A 117 -0.13 -2.09 7.08
N PRO A 118 0.36 -3.24 6.55
CA PRO A 118 0.64 -3.37 5.11
C PRO A 118 -0.59 -3.12 4.24
N ASN A 119 -1.76 -3.66 4.62
CA ASN A 119 -3.00 -3.45 3.90
C ASN A 119 -3.44 -1.98 3.91
N ALA A 120 -3.25 -1.28 5.04
CA ALA A 120 -3.51 0.14 5.12
C ALA A 120 -2.55 0.96 4.26
N MET A 121 -1.27 0.56 4.17
CA MET A 121 -0.29 1.20 3.28
C MET A 121 -0.70 1.07 1.82
N GLU A 122 -1.05 -0.15 1.40
CA GLU A 122 -1.53 -0.44 0.04
C GLU A 122 -2.74 0.43 -0.32
N LYS A 123 -3.75 0.47 0.55
CA LYS A 123 -4.96 1.29 0.33
C LYS A 123 -4.66 2.78 0.27
N ALA A 124 -3.77 3.27 1.14
CA ALA A 124 -3.37 4.67 1.13
C ALA A 124 -2.69 5.03 -0.19
N LEU A 125 -1.72 4.24 -0.64
CA LEU A 125 -1.03 4.44 -1.92
C LEU A 125 -2.00 4.37 -3.11
N ALA A 126 -2.88 3.36 -3.13
CA ALA A 126 -3.88 3.19 -4.18
C ALA A 126 -4.87 4.36 -4.27
N SER A 127 -5.10 5.08 -3.17
CA SER A 127 -5.98 6.25 -3.16
C SER A 127 -5.41 7.47 -3.91
N GLY A 128 -4.09 7.50 -4.19
CA GLY A 128 -3.43 8.63 -4.86
C GLY A 128 -3.34 9.93 -4.04
N ASN A 129 -3.90 9.95 -2.83
CA ASN A 129 -3.95 11.16 -1.98
C ASN A 129 -2.67 11.41 -1.18
N TYR A 130 -1.74 10.45 -1.19
CA TYR A 130 -0.53 10.48 -0.39
C TYR A 130 0.71 10.48 -1.28
N SER A 131 1.65 11.39 -1.02
CA SER A 131 2.98 11.39 -1.67
C SER A 131 3.92 10.39 -0.99
N VAL A 132 3.76 10.20 0.32
CA VAL A 132 4.52 9.23 1.11
C VAL A 132 3.59 8.53 2.09
N VAL A 133 3.81 7.23 2.24
CA VAL A 133 3.23 6.42 3.30
C VAL A 133 4.36 5.76 4.07
N LEU A 134 4.52 6.12 5.33
CA LEU A 134 5.47 5.52 6.26
C LEU A 134 4.75 4.51 7.14
N GLY A 135 5.36 3.35 7.36
CA GLY A 135 4.79 2.30 8.19
C GLY A 135 5.87 1.45 8.83
N TRP A 136 5.55 0.93 10.00
CA TRP A 136 6.38 -0.05 10.70
C TRP A 136 5.77 -1.42 10.44
N LEU A 137 6.52 -2.26 9.75
CA LEU A 137 6.12 -3.62 9.47
C LEU A 137 6.37 -4.48 10.72
N PRO A 138 5.48 -5.45 11.01
CA PRO A 138 5.79 -6.46 12.01
C PRO A 138 7.04 -7.25 11.58
N GLU A 139 7.74 -7.83 12.54
CA GLU A 139 8.80 -8.78 12.23
C GLU A 139 8.25 -9.85 11.30
N LEU A 140 8.90 -10.04 10.16
CA LEU A 140 8.61 -11.13 9.25
C LEU A 140 9.14 -12.38 9.95
N SER A 141 8.28 -13.14 10.60
CA SER A 141 8.63 -14.47 11.09
C SER A 141 9.10 -15.28 9.88
N GLU A 142 10.37 -15.71 9.90
CA GLU A 142 10.88 -16.70 8.94
C GLU A 142 9.94 -17.93 9.00
N ILE A 143 9.31 -18.23 7.86
CA ILE A 143 8.45 -19.40 7.68
C ILE A 143 9.33 -20.60 7.36
#